data_AF-A0A928KQF6-F1
#
_entry.id   AF-A0A928KQF6-F1
#
_cell.length_a   1.000
_cell.length_b   1.000
_cell.length_c   1.000
_cell.angle_alpha   90.00
_cell.angle_beta   90.00
_cell.angle_gamma   90.00
#
_symmetry.space_group_name_H-M   'P 1'
#
loop_
_entity.id
_entity.type
_entity.pdbx_description
1 polymer ?
#
loop_
_entity_poly.entity_id
_entity_poly.type
_entity_poly.pdbx_seq_one_letter_code
_entity_poly.pdbx_strand_id
1 'polypeptide(L)'
;MMQIILNYLVIIIIPFLSGAFIRFLFGERAKGWIVTVVFACLSLAALIIAVAVPNHGNELNGLLAVMAACLLLGSLLTAGIIKIRQRKK
;
A
#
# COMPACT_ATOMS: atom_id res chain seq x y z
N MET A 1 3.43 22.84 -13.05
CA MET A 1 3.15 22.67 -11.61
C MET A 1 1.94 21.77 -11.36
N MET A 2 0.74 22.11 -11.85
CA MET A 2 -0.48 21.31 -11.61
C MET A 2 -0.40 19.86 -12.08
N GLN A 3 0.22 19.59 -13.24
CA GLN A 3 0.40 18.23 -13.76
C GLN A 3 1.31 17.36 -12.87
N ILE A 4 2.33 17.94 -12.26
CA ILE A 4 3.24 17.23 -11.34
C ILE A 4 2.49 16.85 -10.06
N ILE A 5 1.73 17.79 -9.50
CA ILE A 5 0.90 17.57 -8.32
C ILE A 5 -0.12 16.45 -8.56
N LEU A 6 -0.81 16.48 -9.71
CA LEU A 6 -1.76 15.42 -10.09
C LEU A 6 -1.06 14.07 -10.23
N ASN A 7 0.15 14.02 -10.77
CA ASN A 7 0.89 12.76 -10.93
C ASN A 7 1.24 12.14 -9.56
N TYR A 8 1.76 12.94 -8.62
CA TYR A 8 2.03 12.49 -7.26
C TYR A 8 0.76 12.05 -6.52
N LEU A 9 -0.34 12.76 -6.73
CA LEU A 9 -1.63 12.40 -6.15
C LEU A 9 -2.12 11.05 -6.66
N VAL A 10 -1.98 10.79 -7.97
CA VAL A 10 -2.32 9.50 -8.59
C VAL A 10 -1.40 8.37 -8.08
N ILE A 11 -0.10 8.64 -7.95
CA ILE A 11 0.90 7.70 -7.41
C ILE A 11 0.59 7.30 -5.97
N ILE A 12 -0.07 8.15 -5.18
CA ILE A 12 -0.47 7.83 -3.80
C ILE A 12 -1.85 7.17 -3.74
N ILE A 13 -2.83 7.75 -4.43
CA ILE A 13 -4.24 7.34 -4.33
C ILE A 13 -4.47 5.97 -4.98
N ILE A 14 -3.90 5.69 -6.15
CA ILE A 14 -4.14 4.40 -6.83
C ILE A 14 -3.62 3.21 -6.00
N PRO A 15 -2.37 3.22 -5.48
CA PRO A 15 -1.88 2.14 -4.64
C PRO A 15 -2.68 2.00 -3.35
N PHE A 16 -3.09 3.12 -2.75
CA PHE A 16 -3.92 3.11 -1.56
C PHE A 16 -5.28 2.44 -1.81
N LEU A 17 -6.00 2.87 -2.85
CA LEU A 17 -7.31 2.32 -3.21
C LEU A 17 -7.22 0.85 -3.63
N SER A 18 -6.19 0.48 -4.38
CA SER A 18 -5.97 -0.93 -4.75
C SER A 18 -5.68 -1.81 -3.54
N GLY A 19 -4.84 -1.36 -2.60
CA GLY A 19 -4.59 -2.06 -1.35
C GLY A 19 -5.85 -2.27 -0.51
N ALA A 20 -6.69 -1.23 -0.40
CA ALA A 20 -7.98 -1.29 0.26
C ALA A 20 -8.95 -2.24 -0.47
N PHE A 21 -9.03 -2.15 -1.80
CA PHE A 21 -9.92 -2.96 -2.63
C PHE A 21 -9.56 -4.45 -2.57
N ILE A 22 -8.28 -4.79 -2.72
CA ILE A 22 -7.81 -6.17 -2.58
C ILE A 22 -8.12 -6.68 -1.17
N ARG A 23 -7.86 -5.89 -0.12
CA ARG A 23 -8.21 -6.30 1.25
C ARG A 23 -9.71 -6.53 1.43
N PHE A 24 -10.55 -5.71 0.82
CA PHE A 24 -12.00 -5.82 0.87
C PHE A 24 -12.49 -7.08 0.14
N LEU A 25 -11.96 -7.37 -1.06
CA LEU A 25 -12.28 -8.59 -1.81
C LEU A 25 -11.94 -9.87 -1.05
N PHE A 26 -10.83 -9.88 -0.31
CA PHE A 26 -10.42 -11.00 0.54
C PHE A 26 -10.98 -10.89 1.98
N GLY A 27 -11.88 -9.94 2.22
CA GLY A 27 -12.18 -9.34 3.53
C GLY A 27 -12.99 -10.18 4.52
N GLU A 28 -13.64 -11.26 4.08
CA GLU A 28 -14.54 -12.03 4.96
C GLU A 28 -13.98 -13.36 5.46
N ARG A 29 -12.87 -13.86 4.89
CA ARG A 29 -12.30 -15.14 5.31
C ARG A 29 -11.02 -14.97 6.12
N ALA A 30 -10.73 -15.94 6.98
CA ALA A 30 -9.52 -16.04 7.82
C ALA A 30 -8.18 -15.76 7.09
N LYS A 31 -8.19 -15.78 5.74
CA LYS A 31 -7.05 -15.54 4.87
C LYS A 31 -6.77 -14.07 4.57
N GLY A 32 -7.66 -13.13 4.89
CA GLY A 32 -7.39 -11.73 4.56
C GLY A 32 -6.13 -11.17 5.24
N TRP A 33 -5.75 -11.71 6.41
CA TRP A 33 -4.51 -11.30 7.09
C TRP A 33 -3.26 -11.62 6.26
N ILE A 34 -3.30 -12.67 5.42
CA ILE A 34 -2.22 -13.03 4.49
C ILE A 34 -1.95 -11.89 3.51
N VAL A 35 -3.01 -11.22 3.02
CA VAL A 35 -2.87 -10.08 2.09
C VAL A 35 -2.07 -8.96 2.72
N THR A 36 -2.35 -8.64 3.99
CA THR A 36 -1.62 -7.59 4.72
C THR A 36 -0.17 -7.99 4.97
N VAL A 37 0.11 -9.26 5.29
CA VAL A 37 1.48 -9.78 5.46
C VAL A 37 2.26 -9.70 4.15
N VAL A 38 1.66 -10.10 3.04
CA VAL A 38 2.28 -10.02 1.70
C VAL A 38 2.61 -8.57 1.36
N PHE A 39 1.68 -7.64 1.58
CA PHE A 39 1.93 -6.21 1.35
C PHE A 39 3.00 -5.64 2.28
N ALA A 40 3.11 -6.15 3.52
CA ALA A 40 4.17 -5.76 4.45
C ALA A 40 5.54 -6.23 3.97
N CYS A 41 5.66 -7.48 3.52
CA CYS A 41 6.89 -8.00 2.94
C CYS A 41 7.29 -7.22 1.67
N LEU A 42 6.32 -6.91 0.79
CA LEU A 42 6.56 -6.09 -0.40
C LEU A 42 7.03 -4.68 -0.06
N SER A 43 6.38 -4.03 0.91
CA SER A 43 6.76 -2.69 1.37
C SER A 43 8.17 -2.67 1.97
N LEU A 44 8.50 -3.66 2.82
CA LEU A 44 9.85 -3.80 3.37
C LEU A 44 10.89 -4.06 2.28
N ALA A 45 10.61 -4.95 1.33
CA ALA A 45 11.51 -5.22 0.22
C ALA A 45 11.75 -3.97 -0.63
N ALA A 46 10.69 -3.24 -0.97
CA ALA A 46 10.78 -1.99 -1.73
C ALA A 46 11.59 -0.92 -0.97
N LEU A 47 11.42 -0.82 0.35
CA LEU A 47 12.16 0.12 1.19
C LEU A 47 13.65 -0.25 1.28
N ILE A 48 13.96 -1.54 1.44
CA ILE A 48 15.35 -2.03 1.41
C ILE A 48 16.00 -1.71 0.07
N ILE A 49 15.32 -1.96 -1.05
CA ILE A 49 15.82 -1.64 -2.39
C ILE A 49 16.04 -0.13 -2.55
N ALA A 50 15.10 0.69 -2.08
CA ALA A 50 15.20 2.15 -2.17
C ALA A 50 16.42 2.70 -1.43
N VAL A 51 16.82 2.09 -0.31
CA VAL A 51 17.97 2.51 0.50
C VAL A 51 19.28 1.88 0.03
N ALA A 52 19.25 0.61 -0.38
CA ALA A 52 20.46 -0.16 -0.71
C ALA A 52 20.97 0.09 -2.14
N VAL A 53 20.08 0.43 -3.08
CA VAL A 53 20.46 0.64 -4.48
C VAL A 53 20.79 2.13 -4.70
N PRO A 54 22.04 2.47 -5.06
CA PRO A 54 22.41 3.84 -5.37
C PRO A 54 21.68 4.31 -6.64
N ASN A 55 20.74 5.22 -6.44
CA ASN A 55 19.93 5.80 -7.49
C ASN A 55 20.68 6.98 -8.12
N HIS A 56 21.29 6.77 -9.28
CA HIS A 56 22.04 7.78 -10.03
C HIS A 56 21.08 8.77 -10.72
N GLY A 57 20.34 9.56 -9.93
CA GLY A 57 19.35 10.54 -10.42
C GLY A 57 17.97 9.98 -10.76
N ASN A 58 17.69 8.70 -10.43
CA ASN A 58 16.40 8.06 -10.69
C ASN A 58 15.58 7.88 -9.40
N GLU A 59 14.45 8.57 -9.28
CA GLU A 59 13.58 8.50 -8.09
C GLU A 59 12.69 7.25 -8.04
N LEU A 60 12.76 6.38 -9.07
CA LEU A 60 11.88 5.22 -9.25
C LEU A 60 11.78 4.34 -8.00
N ASN A 61 12.91 3.96 -7.39
CA ASN A 61 12.90 3.06 -6.25
C ASN A 61 12.27 3.71 -5.00
N GLY A 62 12.48 5.01 -4.82
CA GLY A 62 11.82 5.79 -3.77
C GLY A 62 10.31 5.88 -3.98
N LEU A 63 9.88 6.15 -5.22
CA LEU A 63 8.46 6.17 -5.58
C LEU A 63 7.80 4.81 -5.37
N LEU A 64 8.45 3.72 -5.78
CA LEU A 64 7.94 2.36 -5.56
C LEU A 64 7.81 2.03 -4.07
N ALA A 65 8.75 2.47 -3.23
CA ALA A 65 8.64 2.32 -1.78
C ALA A 65 7.44 3.09 -1.20
N VAL A 66 7.20 4.33 -1.66
CA VAL A 66 6.03 5.12 -1.26
C VAL A 66 4.73 4.46 -1.73
N MET A 67 4.68 3.96 -2.96
CA MET A 67 3.52 3.25 -3.51
C MET A 67 3.22 1.98 -2.69
N ALA A 68 4.25 1.19 -2.36
CA ALA A 68 4.10 -0.02 -1.56
C ALA A 68 3.63 0.29 -0.12
N ALA A 69 4.12 1.37 0.47
CA ALA A 69 3.66 1.85 1.77
C ALA A 69 2.18 2.28 1.73
N CYS A 70 1.77 3.03 0.69
CA CYS A 70 0.37 3.45 0.51
C CYS A 70 -0.57 2.24 0.34
N LEU A 71 -0.11 1.22 -0.39
CA LEU A 71 -0.85 -0.02 -0.60
C LEU A 71 -1.04 -0.82 0.69
N LEU A 72 0.00 -0.90 1.53
CA LEU A 72 -0.09 -1.47 2.88
C LEU A 72 -1.04 -0.67 3.79
N LEU A 73 -0.97 0.66 3.76
CA LEU A 73 -1.85 1.53 4.55
C LEU A 73 -3.32 1.36 4.17
N GLY A 74 -3.63 1.31 2.87
CA GLY A 74 -4.99 1.04 2.38
C GLY A 74 -5.52 -0.31 2.90
N SER A 75 -4.69 -1.36 2.84
CA SER A 75 -5.04 -2.68 3.36
C SER A 75 -5.24 -2.70 4.89
N LEU A 76 -4.38 -2.00 5.65
CA LEU A 76 -4.52 -1.90 7.11
C LEU A 76 -5.79 -1.16 7.53
N LEU A 77 -6.10 -0.04 6.87
CA LEU A 77 -7.31 0.72 7.17
C LEU A 77 -8.57 -0.09 6.89
N THR A 78 -8.64 -0.78 5.74
CA THR A 78 -9.75 -1.67 5.44
C THR A 78 -9.86 -2.81 6.44
N ALA A 79 -8.74 -3.39 6.88
CA ALA A 79 -8.75 -4.41 7.93
C ALA A 79 -9.29 -3.86 9.26
N GLY A 80 -8.91 -2.64 9.65
CA GLY A 80 -9.43 -1.94 10.83
C GLY A 80 -10.93 -1.72 10.74
N ILE A 81 -11.42 -1.20 9.60
CA ILE A 81 -12.85 -0.96 9.35
C ILE A 81 -13.66 -2.26 9.43
N ILE A 82 -13.18 -3.34 8.79
CA ILE A 82 -13.84 -4.66 8.84
C ILE A 82 -13.92 -5.16 10.28
N LYS A 83 -12.81 -5.09 11.03
CA LYS A 83 -12.76 -5.55 12.43
C LYS A 83 -13.71 -4.77 13.33
N ILE A 84 -13.80 -3.45 13.15
CA ILE A 84 -14.76 -2.60 13.89
C ILE A 84 -16.20 -2.97 13.53
N ARG A 85 -16.49 -3.21 12.24
CA ARG A 85 -17.83 -3.61 11.79
C ARG A 85 -18.25 -4.98 12.32
N GLN A 86 -17.33 -5.93 12.42
CA GLN A 86 -17.58 -7.26 13.01
C GLN A 86 -17.79 -7.19 14.52
N ARG A 87 -17.12 -6.28 15.23
CA ARG A 87 -17.31 -6.07 16.68
C ARG A 87 -18.65 -5.42 17.06
N LYS A 88 -19.28 -4.71 16.11
CA LYS A 88 -20.57 -4.04 16.30
C LYS A 88 -21.78 -4.91 15.96
N LYS A 89 -21.58 -6.04 15.29
CA LYS A 89 -22.60 -7.08 15.08
C LYS A 89 -22.56 -8.06 16.24
#